data_AF-A0A7J4UQH9-F1
#
_entry.id   AF-A0A7J4UQH9-F1
#
_cell.length_a   1.000
_cell.length_b   1.000
_cell.length_c   1.000
_cell.angle_alpha   90.00
_cell.angle_beta   90.00
_cell.angle_gamma   90.00
#
_symmetry.space_group_name_H-M   'P 1'
#
loop_
_entity.id
_entity.type
_entity.pdbx_description
1 polymer ?
#
loop_
_entity_poly.entity_id
_entity_poly.type
_entity_poly.pdbx_seq_one_letter_code
_entity_poly.pdbx_strand_id
1 'polypeptide(L)'
;MDSTGSLLLTTVDRIRTYLDDSSLDAKYDNDFIVRQIIEPEMANVITVLNNRREEPVICKFNLDGVADNAEYYELPPNVGQIVRIIKLDGDGNVVNDIEQRDTADPRGPGWYVDGRDLHFQPLWDESGGDETDYEVWYIPSGDFSPHYSASGGTW
;
A
#
# COMPACT_ATOMS: atom_id res chain seq x y z
N MET A 1 -21.03 9.48 -6.21
CA MET A 1 -19.99 8.81 -5.40
C MET A 1 -20.70 7.65 -4.77
N ASP A 2 -20.17 6.43 -4.87
CA ASP A 2 -20.85 5.30 -4.25
C ASP A 2 -20.96 5.51 -2.72
N SER A 3 -22.03 4.98 -2.14
CA SER A 3 -22.36 5.11 -0.71
C SER A 3 -21.27 4.57 0.22
N THR A 4 -20.38 3.71 -0.26
CA THR A 4 -19.22 3.19 0.49
C THR A 4 -17.98 4.10 0.44
N GLY A 5 -17.97 5.15 -0.39
CA GLY A 5 -16.79 6.00 -0.57
C GLY A 5 -15.64 5.35 -1.34
N SER A 6 -15.83 4.12 -1.86
CA SER A 6 -14.80 3.41 -2.62
C SER A 6 -14.56 4.06 -4.00
N LEU A 7 -13.31 4.45 -4.25
CA LEU A 7 -12.87 5.00 -5.54
C LEU A 7 -13.01 3.96 -6.66
N LEU A 8 -12.66 2.70 -6.39
CA LEU A 8 -12.73 1.62 -7.38
C LEU A 8 -14.16 1.36 -7.81
N LEU A 9 -15.08 1.22 -6.85
CA LEU A 9 -16.49 0.95 -7.16
C LEU A 9 -17.11 2.13 -7.92
N THR A 10 -16.83 3.36 -7.49
CA THR A 10 -17.28 4.57 -8.22
C THR A 10 -16.73 4.61 -9.66
N THR A 11 -15.50 4.15 -9.88
CA THR A 11 -14.87 4.13 -11.20
C THR A 11 -15.49 3.04 -12.09
N VAL A 12 -15.71 1.85 -11.53
CA VAL A 12 -16.37 0.73 -12.22
C VAL A 12 -17.81 1.12 -12.60
N ASP A 13 -18.57 1.73 -11.70
CA ASP A 13 -19.94 2.17 -11.98
C ASP A 13 -19.99 3.25 -13.08
N ARG A 14 -19.01 4.16 -13.11
CA ARG A 14 -18.88 5.13 -14.21
C ARG A 14 -18.58 4.45 -15.53
N ILE A 15 -17.65 3.50 -15.56
CA ILE A 15 -17.31 2.75 -16.78
C ILE A 15 -18.53 1.98 -17.27
N ARG A 16 -19.27 1.33 -16.38
CA ARG A 16 -20.55 0.66 -16.69
C ARG A 16 -21.59 1.63 -17.25
N THR A 17 -21.75 2.80 -16.64
CA THR A 17 -22.70 3.81 -17.14
C THR A 17 -22.40 4.24 -18.59
N TYR A 18 -21.12 4.20 -19.03
CA TYR A 18 -20.75 4.52 -20.40
C TYR A 18 -20.80 3.33 -21.37
N LEU A 19 -20.60 2.11 -20.88
CA LEU A 19 -20.54 0.89 -21.70
C LEU A 19 -21.89 0.17 -21.82
N ASP A 20 -22.70 0.22 -20.77
CA ASP A 20 -23.95 -0.52 -20.69
C ASP A 20 -25.09 0.29 -21.31
N ASP A 21 -25.65 -0.25 -22.39
CA ASP A 21 -26.93 0.22 -22.93
C ASP A 21 -28.05 -0.33 -22.03
N SER A 22 -29.03 0.52 -21.68
CA SER A 22 -30.22 0.17 -20.88
C SER A 22 -31.01 -1.06 -21.37
N SER A 23 -30.77 -1.50 -22.61
CA SER A 23 -31.46 -2.64 -23.25
C SER A 23 -30.66 -3.94 -23.28
N LEU A 24 -29.39 -3.95 -22.88
CA LEU A 24 -28.50 -5.12 -22.94
C LEU A 24 -27.92 -5.47 -21.57
N ASP A 25 -27.73 -6.77 -21.36
CA ASP A 25 -27.06 -7.26 -20.16
C ASP A 25 -25.56 -6.88 -20.19
N ALA A 26 -24.97 -6.66 -19.01
CA ALA A 26 -23.62 -6.12 -18.90
C ALA A 26 -22.60 -7.02 -19.63
N LYS A 27 -21.88 -6.43 -20.60
CA LYS A 27 -20.99 -7.20 -21.49
C LYS A 27 -19.71 -7.68 -20.80
N TYR A 28 -19.28 -7.00 -19.75
CA TYR A 28 -18.01 -7.25 -19.06
C TYR A 28 -18.21 -7.38 -17.55
N ASP A 29 -17.55 -8.38 -16.98
CA ASP A 29 -17.48 -8.54 -15.53
C ASP A 29 -16.60 -7.46 -14.88
N ASN A 30 -16.89 -7.15 -13.61
CA ASN A 30 -16.12 -6.15 -12.86
C ASN A 30 -14.63 -6.52 -12.76
N ASP A 31 -14.32 -7.80 -12.59
CA ASP A 31 -12.93 -8.29 -12.52
C ASP A 31 -12.19 -8.04 -13.85
N PHE A 32 -12.89 -8.18 -14.98
CA PHE A 32 -12.32 -7.87 -16.29
C PHE A 32 -12.02 -6.38 -16.43
N ILE A 33 -12.95 -5.51 -16.04
CA ILE A 33 -12.77 -4.05 -16.11
C ILE A 33 -11.60 -3.60 -15.24
N VAL A 34 -11.47 -4.15 -14.03
CA VAL A 34 -10.37 -3.80 -13.12
C VAL A 34 -9.03 -4.23 -13.71
N ARG A 35 -8.89 -5.52 -14.06
CA ARG A 35 -7.60 -6.09 -14.50
C ARG A 35 -7.14 -5.62 -15.88
N GLN A 36 -8.05 -5.40 -16.81
CA GLN A 36 -7.70 -5.12 -18.21
C GLN A 36 -7.76 -3.64 -18.57
N ILE A 37 -8.46 -2.81 -17.79
CA ILE A 37 -8.64 -1.39 -18.11
C ILE A 37 -8.05 -0.52 -17.00
N ILE A 38 -8.47 -0.72 -15.75
CA ILE A 38 -8.12 0.21 -14.66
C ILE A 38 -6.66 0.02 -14.22
N GLU A 39 -6.25 -1.21 -13.91
CA GLU A 39 -4.89 -1.54 -13.46
C GLU A 39 -3.79 -1.05 -14.43
N PRO A 40 -3.83 -1.36 -15.76
CA PRO A 40 -2.77 -0.94 -16.67
C PRO A 40 -2.70 0.59 -16.87
N GLU A 41 -3.84 1.28 -16.86
CA GLU A 41 -3.85 2.75 -17.00
C GLU A 41 -3.34 3.43 -15.73
N MET A 42 -3.69 2.91 -14.55
CA MET A 42 -3.15 3.39 -13.28
C MET A 42 -1.65 3.15 -13.18
N ALA A 43 -1.17 1.98 -13.60
CA ALA A 43 0.25 1.66 -13.68
C ALA A 43 1.01 2.64 -14.58
N ASN A 44 0.43 2.98 -15.74
CA ASN A 44 1.00 3.99 -16.64
C ASN A 44 1.07 5.38 -15.99
N VAL A 45 -0.01 5.82 -15.34
CA VAL A 45 -0.04 7.13 -14.64
C VAL A 45 1.01 7.19 -13.54
N ILE A 46 1.10 6.17 -12.68
CA ILE A 46 2.09 6.11 -11.59
C ILE A 46 3.51 6.12 -12.16
N THR A 47 3.76 5.34 -13.20
CA THR A 47 5.07 5.28 -13.86
C THR A 47 5.45 6.62 -14.48
N VAL A 48 4.52 7.31 -15.13
CA VAL A 48 4.76 8.64 -15.69
C VAL A 48 5.01 9.67 -14.60
N LEU A 49 4.28 9.61 -13.49
CA LEU A 49 4.49 10.52 -12.35
C LEU A 49 5.87 10.32 -11.72
N ASN A 50 6.24 9.08 -11.44
CA ASN A 50 7.53 8.74 -10.84
C ASN A 50 8.72 9.10 -11.74
N ASN A 51 8.57 8.99 -13.07
CA ASN A 51 9.65 9.30 -14.00
C ASN A 51 9.76 10.78 -14.37
N ARG A 52 8.69 11.58 -14.22
CA ARG A 52 8.68 13.00 -14.64
C ARG A 52 8.93 13.97 -13.51
N ARG A 53 8.68 13.59 -12.26
CA ARG A 53 8.89 14.45 -11.11
C ARG A 53 10.25 14.19 -10.48
N GLU A 54 10.85 15.24 -9.94
CA GLU A 54 12.07 15.14 -9.11
C GLU A 54 11.77 14.43 -7.79
N GLU A 55 10.52 14.51 -7.33
CA GLU A 55 10.03 13.85 -6.12
C GLU A 55 9.10 12.68 -6.50
N PRO A 56 9.43 11.44 -6.12
CA PRO A 56 8.60 10.27 -6.41
C PRO A 56 7.30 10.30 -5.61
N VAL A 57 6.27 9.62 -6.10
CA VAL A 57 5.02 9.45 -5.35
C VAL A 57 5.28 8.49 -4.19
N ILE A 58 5.00 8.96 -2.97
CA ILE A 58 5.07 8.14 -1.76
C ILE A 58 3.66 7.64 -1.45
N CYS A 59 3.50 6.33 -1.46
CA CYS A 59 2.32 5.63 -0.99
C CYS A 59 2.56 5.16 0.46
N LYS A 60 1.46 4.97 1.17
CA LYS A 60 1.49 4.60 2.58
C LYS A 60 0.51 3.47 2.84
N PHE A 61 0.90 2.53 3.70
CA PHE A 61 0.00 1.52 4.22
C PHE A 61 0.37 1.20 5.66
N ASN A 62 -0.62 0.77 6.43
CA ASN A 62 -0.44 0.36 7.82
C ASN A 62 0.00 -1.11 7.87
N LEU A 63 1.00 -1.40 8.68
CA LEU A 63 1.38 -2.77 9.04
C LEU A 63 0.39 -3.31 10.07
N ASP A 64 -0.75 -3.78 9.58
CA ASP A 64 -1.75 -4.45 10.40
C ASP A 64 -1.38 -5.94 10.56
N GLY A 65 -1.27 -6.42 11.81
CA GLY A 65 -1.22 -7.85 12.10
C GLY A 65 0.13 -8.54 11.91
N VAL A 66 1.26 -7.85 12.15
CA VAL A 66 2.55 -8.54 12.37
C VAL A 66 2.39 -9.35 13.66
N ALA A 67 2.24 -10.67 13.53
CA ALA A 67 2.12 -11.56 14.69
C ALA A 67 3.32 -11.39 15.62
N ASP A 68 3.11 -11.54 16.93
CA ASP A 68 4.17 -11.48 17.93
C ASP A 68 5.34 -12.43 17.56
N ASN A 69 6.57 -11.90 17.55
CA ASN A 69 7.78 -12.57 17.04
C ASN A 69 7.75 -13.02 15.56
N ALA A 70 6.96 -12.39 14.69
CA ALA A 70 7.08 -12.64 13.26
C ALA A 70 8.46 -12.19 12.75
N GLU A 71 9.20 -13.12 12.13
CA GLU A 71 10.53 -12.87 11.58
C GLU A 71 10.49 -12.10 10.25
N TYR A 72 9.35 -12.17 9.54
CA TYR A 72 9.17 -11.55 8.23
C TYR A 72 7.71 -11.15 8.00
N TYR A 73 7.53 -10.08 7.21
CA TYR A 73 6.24 -9.64 6.67
C TYR A 73 6.31 -9.63 5.14
N GLU A 74 5.40 -10.34 4.48
CA GLU A 74 5.34 -10.36 3.01
C GLU A 74 4.77 -9.02 2.50
N LEU A 75 5.60 -8.23 1.85
CA LEU A 75 5.18 -6.94 1.29
C LEU A 75 4.18 -7.14 0.14
N PRO A 76 3.26 -6.21 -0.11
CA PRO A 76 2.45 -6.21 -1.33
C PRO A 76 3.31 -6.14 -2.62
N PRO A 77 2.88 -6.69 -3.76
CA PRO A 77 3.70 -6.78 -4.97
C PRO A 77 3.93 -5.42 -5.66
N ASN A 78 3.11 -4.43 -5.32
CA ASN A 78 3.22 -3.06 -5.81
C ASN A 78 4.27 -2.23 -5.05
N VAL A 79 4.89 -2.76 -4.00
CA VAL A 79 5.97 -2.08 -3.27
C VAL A 79 7.26 -2.20 -4.07
N GLY A 80 7.78 -1.08 -4.58
CA GLY A 80 9.06 -1.04 -5.30
C GLY A 80 10.24 -0.79 -4.36
N GLN A 81 10.13 0.25 -3.54
CA GLN A 81 11.17 0.62 -2.58
C GLN A 81 10.52 1.15 -1.30
N ILE A 82 10.96 0.65 -0.14
CA ILE A 82 10.58 1.23 1.15
C ILE A 82 11.45 2.46 1.42
N VAL A 83 10.81 3.56 1.78
CA VAL A 83 11.45 4.82 2.14
C VAL A 83 11.64 4.90 3.65
N ARG A 84 10.59 4.58 4.42
CA ARG A 84 10.60 4.72 5.88
C ARG A 84 9.53 3.85 6.54
N ILE A 85 9.78 3.48 7.80
CA ILE A 85 8.82 2.79 8.66
C ILE A 85 8.69 3.62 9.94
N ILE A 86 7.52 4.22 10.16
CA ILE A 86 7.31 5.18 11.24
C ILE A 86 6.07 4.85 12.06
N LYS A 87 6.09 5.21 13.34
CA LYS A 87 4.90 5.29 14.19
C LYS A 87 4.53 6.77 14.35
N LEU A 88 3.31 7.11 13.98
CA LEU A 88 2.76 8.45 14.14
C LEU A 88 1.92 8.53 15.42
N ASP A 89 1.89 9.69 16.08
CA ASP A 89 0.87 9.98 17.10
C ASP A 89 -0.46 10.40 16.45
N GLY A 90 -1.50 10.55 17.27
CA GLY A 90 -2.81 11.03 16.81
C GLY A 90 -2.82 12.46 16.26
N ASP A 91 -1.74 13.22 16.42
CA ASP A 91 -1.54 14.56 15.88
C ASP A 91 -0.67 14.56 14.59
N GLY A 92 -0.22 13.38 14.13
CA GLY A 92 0.59 13.20 12.94
C GLY A 92 2.10 13.48 13.12
N ASN A 93 2.60 13.57 14.36
CA ASN A 93 4.03 13.68 14.62
C ASN A 93 4.67 12.29 14.68
N VAL A 94 5.94 12.22 14.28
CA VAL A 94 6.73 10.98 14.34
C VAL A 94 7.11 10.71 15.80
N VAL A 95 6.53 9.64 16.36
CA VAL A 95 6.83 9.15 17.71
C VAL A 95 8.03 8.21 17.66
N ASN A 96 8.04 7.32 16.68
CA ASN A 96 9.13 6.38 16.48
C ASN A 96 9.47 6.26 15.00
N ASP A 97 10.75 6.09 14.71
CA ASP A 97 11.28 5.90 13.37
C ASP A 97 12.28 4.75 13.38
N ILE A 98 11.96 3.70 12.63
CA ILE A 98 12.83 2.55 12.47
C ILE A 98 13.69 2.79 11.23
N GLU A 99 14.90 3.27 11.45
CA GLU A 99 15.88 3.49 10.39
C GLU A 99 16.39 2.16 9.82
N GLN A 100 16.64 2.13 8.51
CA GLN A 100 17.36 1.04 7.90
C GLN A 100 18.82 1.08 8.38
N ARG A 101 19.26 0.04 9.09
CA ARG A 101 20.63 -0.05 9.63
C ARG A 101 21.28 -1.34 9.17
N ASP A 102 22.57 -1.23 8.89
CA ASP A 102 23.40 -2.39 8.56
C ASP A 102 23.63 -3.27 9.79
N THR A 103 23.98 -4.53 9.55
CA THR A 103 24.29 -5.53 10.59
C THR A 103 25.48 -5.12 11.45
N ALA A 104 26.35 -4.26 10.94
CA ALA A 104 27.52 -3.74 11.63
C ALA A 104 27.23 -2.48 12.49
N ASP A 105 25.98 -1.99 12.56
CA ASP A 105 25.65 -0.83 13.37
C ASP A 105 25.80 -1.15 14.88
N PRO A 106 26.54 -0.33 15.65
CA PRO A 106 26.68 -0.52 17.11
C PRO A 106 25.36 -0.52 17.89
N ARG A 107 24.29 0.03 17.32
CA ARG A 107 22.94 0.07 17.91
C ARG A 107 22.09 -1.14 17.54
N GLY A 108 22.64 -2.05 16.74
CA GLY A 108 21.95 -3.21 16.18
C GLY A 108 21.37 -2.94 14.79
N PRO A 109 21.19 -3.99 13.98
CA PRO A 109 20.46 -3.91 12.71
C PRO A 109 19.04 -3.41 12.96
N GLY A 110 18.45 -2.75 11.96
CA GLY A 110 17.10 -2.20 12.01
C GLY A 110 16.13 -3.07 11.21
N TRP A 111 15.86 -2.69 9.97
CA TRP A 111 15.12 -3.55 9.04
C TRP A 111 15.87 -3.72 7.74
N TYR A 112 15.56 -4.79 7.02
CA TYR A 112 16.03 -5.01 5.66
C TYR A 112 14.95 -5.74 4.86
N VAL A 113 15.08 -5.70 3.54
CA VAL A 113 14.17 -6.39 2.62
C VAL A 113 14.97 -7.46 1.90
N ASP A 114 14.51 -8.70 1.96
CA ASP A 114 15.02 -9.81 1.15
C ASP A 114 13.94 -10.27 0.17
N GLY A 115 14.15 -9.98 -1.12
CA GLY A 115 13.12 -10.17 -2.14
C GLY A 115 11.86 -9.36 -1.86
N ARG A 116 10.83 -10.03 -1.35
CA ARG A 116 9.52 -9.44 -0.99
C ARG A 116 9.25 -9.47 0.52
N ASP A 117 10.16 -10.06 1.29
CA ASP A 117 10.02 -10.24 2.72
C ASP A 117 10.71 -9.09 3.45
N LEU A 118 9.92 -8.37 4.25
CA LEU A 118 10.41 -7.33 5.16
C LEU A 118 10.79 -7.98 6.49
N HIS A 119 12.06 -7.86 6.87
CA HIS A 119 12.58 -8.38 8.12
C HIS A 119 12.83 -7.26 9.14
N PHE A 120 12.43 -7.50 10.39
CA PHE A 120 12.68 -6.61 11.52
C PHE A 120 13.72 -7.20 12.47
N GLN A 121 14.67 -6.37 12.87
CA GLN A 121 15.66 -6.67 13.89
C GLN A 121 15.80 -5.44 14.83
N PRO A 122 15.69 -5.58 16.16
CA PRO A 122 15.20 -6.74 16.90
C PRO A 122 13.81 -7.18 16.43
N LEU A 123 13.47 -8.45 16.69
CA LEU A 123 12.17 -9.02 16.35
C LEU A 123 11.05 -8.16 16.94
N TRP A 124 9.93 -8.14 16.23
CA TRP A 124 8.75 -7.41 16.65
C TRP A 124 8.22 -7.96 17.97
N ASP A 125 8.27 -7.14 19.02
CA ASP A 125 7.79 -7.48 20.36
C ASP A 125 6.58 -6.60 20.69
N GLU A 126 5.39 -7.21 20.72
CA GLU A 126 4.14 -6.52 21.09
C GLU A 126 4.11 -6.11 22.57
N SER A 127 5.02 -6.60 23.41
CA SER A 127 4.98 -6.35 24.86
C SER A 127 5.43 -4.94 25.29
N GLY A 128 5.80 -4.10 24.32
CA GLY A 128 6.21 -2.70 24.48
C GLY A 128 5.15 -1.64 24.15
N GLY A 129 3.85 -1.90 24.32
CA GLY A 129 2.84 -0.86 24.42
C GLY A 129 2.21 -0.37 23.11
N ASP A 130 0.92 -0.62 23.03
CA ASP A 130 -0.10 -0.13 22.09
C ASP A 130 0.02 -0.61 20.63
N GLU A 131 -0.94 -1.50 20.35
CA GLU A 131 -1.40 -2.07 19.09
C GLU A 131 -1.18 -1.17 17.86
N THR A 132 -0.62 -1.75 16.80
CA THR A 132 -0.98 -1.49 15.39
C THR A 132 -0.88 -0.06 14.80
N ASP A 133 0.25 0.64 14.89
CA ASP A 133 0.35 1.99 14.27
C ASP A 133 1.66 2.26 13.49
N TYR A 134 2.32 1.23 12.93
CA TYR A 134 3.45 1.50 12.03
C TYR A 134 2.97 1.68 10.60
N GLU A 135 3.29 2.84 10.04
CA GLU A 135 3.03 3.19 8.66
C GLU A 135 4.30 2.97 7.83
N VAL A 136 4.19 2.17 6.77
CA VAL A 136 5.27 1.95 5.81
C VAL A 136 5.08 2.92 4.65
N TRP A 137 6.07 3.78 4.47
CA TRP A 137 6.15 4.71 3.36
C TRP A 137 6.96 4.07 2.26
N TYR A 138 6.37 3.96 1.07
CA TYR A 138 7.00 3.27 -0.04
C TYR A 138 6.78 3.98 -1.37
N ILE A 139 7.73 3.78 -2.28
CA ILE A 139 7.61 4.17 -3.68
C ILE A 139 7.06 2.95 -4.43
N PRO A 140 5.94 3.09 -5.16
CA PRO A 140 5.36 1.97 -5.90
C PRO A 140 6.24 1.57 -7.08
N SER A 141 6.30 0.27 -7.38
CA SER A 141 7.06 -0.31 -8.48
C SER A 141 6.53 0.07 -9.88
N GLY A 142 5.43 0.81 -9.94
CA GLY A 142 4.66 1.08 -11.15
C GLY A 142 3.53 0.08 -11.37
N ASP A 143 3.52 -1.04 -10.64
CA ASP A 143 2.39 -1.96 -10.61
C ASP A 143 1.29 -1.44 -9.68
N PHE A 144 0.03 -1.67 -10.03
CA PHE A 144 -1.13 -1.22 -9.28
C PHE A 144 -2.05 -2.40 -9.00
N SER A 145 -2.02 -2.87 -7.76
CA SER A 145 -2.91 -3.94 -7.28
C SER A 145 -3.88 -3.36 -6.25
N PRO A 146 -5.05 -2.88 -6.70
CA PRO A 146 -6.03 -2.32 -5.80
C PRO A 146 -6.75 -3.44 -5.02
N HIS A 147 -6.96 -3.23 -3.73
CA HIS A 147 -7.77 -4.12 -2.89
C HIS A 147 -9.09 -3.44 -2.51
N TYR A 148 -10.15 -4.25 -2.37
CA TYR A 148 -11.40 -3.78 -1.81
C TYR A 148 -11.25 -3.67 -0.29
N SER A 149 -11.21 -2.44 0.23
CA SER A 149 -11.50 -2.22 1.64
C SER A 149 -13.01 -2.31 1.84
N ALA A 150 -13.47 -3.25 2.66
CA ALA A 150 -14.87 -3.36 3.07
C ALA A 150 -15.36 -2.11 3.83
N SER A 151 -14.42 -1.35 4.40
CA SER A 151 -14.62 -0.15 5.20
C SER A 151 -14.42 1.16 4.42
N GLY A 152 -14.05 1.08 3.14
CA GLY A 152 -13.48 2.21 2.40
C GLY A 152 -12.05 2.48 2.86
N GLY A 153 -11.16 2.84 1.93
CA GLY A 153 -9.82 3.30 2.32
C GLY A 153 -9.96 4.63 3.05
N THR A 154 -9.65 4.64 4.35
CA THR A 154 -9.49 5.90 5.08
C THR A 154 -8.25 6.60 4.53
N TRP A 155 -8.44 7.86 4.13
CA TRP A 155 -7.39 8.77 3.66
C TRP A 155 -6.43 9.13 4.79
#